data_AF-A0A924DMU1-F1
#
_entry.id   AF-A0A924DMU1-F1
#
_cell.length_a   1.000
_cell.length_b   1.000
_cell.length_c   1.000
_cell.angle_alpha   90.00
_cell.angle_beta   90.00
_cell.angle_gamma   90.00
#
_symmetry.space_group_name_H-M   'P 1'
#
loop_
_entity.id
_entity.type
_entity.pdbx_description
1 polymer ?
#
loop_
_entity_poly.entity_id
_entity_poly.type
_entity_poly.pdbx_seq_one_letter_code
_entity_poly.pdbx_strand_id
1 'polypeptide(L)'
;MKKDIFFSLLVFALCVGIDMVLKYRFLTSVDSHINRGFIFGSLQDLPQSLTLVTLTSFGGVLFFIYLLLITLLSRELITLKIGLGMLIGGVLGNVVDRALHAGTLDFIPFVFNHKVVMVFNPADLFQWVGTALIVLTIFLKEKIIWYPDNQRGFGLINPKEQIKFALKFSFISLSTCLVLGIFSISYLSLTLKESQNPNQSTIIAFGVSFLAITVFFNILSFIAGIVLSKRTAGPLYAFEKYVEALLAGERKELKLREGDNYKHLEEVAANLRNHLNT
;
A
#
# COMPACT_ATOMS: atom_id res chain seq x y z
N MET A 1 -5.04 -9.37 -15.62
CA MET A 1 -5.09 -8.48 -14.44
C MET A 1 -4.19 -8.91 -13.25
N LYS A 2 -3.55 -10.11 -13.25
CA LYS A 2 -2.76 -10.60 -12.09
C LYS A 2 -1.23 -10.50 -12.22
N LYS A 3 -0.67 -10.46 -13.44
CA LYS A 3 0.79 -10.60 -13.65
C LYS A 3 1.62 -9.38 -13.22
N ASP A 4 1.12 -8.18 -13.44
CA ASP A 4 1.78 -6.91 -13.10
C ASP A 4 1.79 -6.66 -11.58
N ILE A 5 0.66 -6.91 -10.91
CA ILE A 5 0.57 -6.84 -9.45
C ILE A 5 1.50 -7.88 -8.82
N PHE A 6 1.46 -9.13 -9.31
CA PHE A 6 2.36 -10.18 -8.84
C PHE A 6 3.83 -9.79 -9.00
N PHE A 7 4.20 -9.22 -10.15
CA PHE A 7 5.58 -8.77 -10.38
C PHE A 7 6.00 -7.66 -9.41
N SER A 8 5.12 -6.68 -9.16
CA SER A 8 5.36 -5.64 -8.16
C SER A 8 5.56 -6.20 -6.74
N LEU A 9 4.72 -7.17 -6.34
CA LEU A 9 4.83 -7.84 -5.04
C LEU A 9 6.10 -8.68 -4.94
N LEU A 10 6.49 -9.35 -6.04
CA LEU A 10 7.73 -10.11 -6.12
C LEU A 10 8.94 -9.17 -5.95
N VAL A 11 8.97 -8.03 -6.65
CA VAL A 11 10.04 -7.03 -6.50
C VAL A 11 10.10 -6.52 -5.05
N PHE A 12 8.95 -6.18 -4.46
CA PHE A 12 8.88 -5.78 -3.05
C PHE A 12 9.50 -6.85 -2.13
N ALA A 13 9.10 -8.12 -2.27
CA ALA A 13 9.59 -9.20 -1.44
C ALA A 13 11.09 -9.45 -1.65
N LEU A 14 11.57 -9.35 -2.89
CA LEU A 14 12.98 -9.46 -3.23
C LEU A 14 13.80 -8.32 -2.61
N CYS A 15 13.33 -7.08 -2.65
CA CYS A 15 14.01 -5.96 -2.00
C CYS A 15 14.18 -6.21 -0.50
N VAL A 16 13.10 -6.62 0.20
CA VAL A 16 13.18 -6.93 1.65
C VAL A 16 14.13 -8.10 1.90
N GLY A 17 14.02 -9.18 1.12
CA GLY A 17 14.87 -10.36 1.29
C GLY A 17 16.35 -10.09 1.01
N ILE A 18 16.66 -9.37 -0.07
CA ILE A 18 18.03 -8.99 -0.43
C ILE A 18 18.62 -8.08 0.65
N ASP A 19 17.87 -7.09 1.13
CA ASP A 19 18.31 -6.19 2.21
C ASP A 19 18.69 -6.99 3.48
N MET A 20 17.80 -7.88 3.92
CA MET A 20 18.05 -8.74 5.09
C MET A 20 19.28 -9.64 4.93
N VAL A 21 19.41 -10.30 3.77
CA VAL A 21 20.54 -11.21 3.50
C VAL A 21 21.87 -10.46 3.46
N LEU A 22 21.89 -9.30 2.79
CA LEU A 22 23.10 -8.47 2.73
C LEU A 22 23.47 -7.95 4.12
N LYS A 23 22.51 -7.41 4.87
CA LYS A 23 22.78 -6.92 6.24
C LYS A 23 23.28 -8.03 7.16
N TYR A 24 22.67 -9.22 7.09
CA TYR A 24 23.14 -10.38 7.85
C TYR A 24 24.58 -10.76 7.48
N ARG A 25 24.94 -10.73 6.19
CA ARG A 25 26.28 -11.08 5.71
C ARG A 25 27.35 -10.07 6.15
N PHE A 26 27.00 -8.78 6.22
CA PHE A 26 27.92 -7.70 6.55
C PHE A 26 27.87 -7.24 8.02
N LEU A 27 27.08 -7.92 8.86
CA LEU A 27 26.94 -7.60 10.29
C LEU A 27 28.27 -7.61 11.07
N THR A 28 29.24 -8.42 10.64
CA THR A 28 30.57 -8.56 11.28
C THR A 28 31.67 -7.81 10.53
N SER A 29 31.33 -7.00 9.53
CA SER A 29 32.32 -6.25 8.75
C SER A 29 32.83 -5.02 9.53
N VAL A 30 34.10 -4.68 9.30
CA VAL A 30 34.81 -3.60 10.03
C VAL A 30 34.20 -2.22 9.77
N ASP A 31 33.59 -2.02 8.61
CA ASP A 31 32.99 -0.74 8.18
C ASP A 31 31.48 -0.66 8.47
N SER A 32 30.93 -1.59 9.26
CA SER A 32 29.51 -1.60 9.60
C SER A 32 29.20 -0.69 10.79
N HIS A 33 28.15 0.12 10.66
CA HIS A 33 27.70 1.06 11.67
C HIS A 33 26.21 0.87 11.94
N ILE A 34 25.83 0.80 13.22
CA ILE A 34 24.40 0.75 13.60
C ILE A 34 23.90 2.19 13.78
N ASN A 35 22.98 2.59 12.92
CA ASN A 35 22.32 3.88 12.98
C ASN A 35 20.99 3.77 13.72
N ARG A 36 20.90 4.44 14.88
CA ARG A 36 19.70 4.46 15.72
C ARG A 36 18.71 5.56 15.32
N GLY A 37 19.13 6.51 14.48
CA GLY A 37 18.28 7.60 14.02
C GLY A 37 17.38 7.22 12.86
N PHE A 38 16.32 7.98 12.65
CA PHE A 38 15.47 7.88 11.47
C PHE A 38 15.93 8.83 10.37
N ILE A 39 15.39 10.05 10.31
CA ILE A 39 15.79 11.12 9.37
C ILE A 39 16.61 12.15 10.14
N PHE A 40 17.85 12.42 9.70
CA PHE A 40 18.78 13.37 10.34
C PHE A 40 18.99 13.14 11.86
N GLY A 41 18.86 11.91 12.34
CA GLY A 41 18.98 11.59 13.77
C GLY A 41 17.71 11.85 14.60
N SER A 42 16.58 12.17 13.96
CA SER A 42 15.30 12.26 14.66
C SER A 42 14.88 10.90 15.22
N LEU A 43 14.12 10.91 16.33
CA LEU A 43 13.60 9.76 17.07
C LEU A 43 14.63 8.87 17.78
N GLN A 44 15.88 9.31 17.94
CA GLN A 44 16.94 8.53 18.63
C GLN A 44 16.68 8.37 20.13
N ASP A 45 16.07 9.36 20.76
CA ASP A 45 15.87 9.39 22.22
C ASP A 45 14.57 8.70 22.67
N LEU A 46 13.78 8.17 21.74
CA LEU A 46 12.55 7.47 22.10
C LEU A 46 12.85 6.09 22.70
N PRO A 47 12.09 5.64 23.72
CA PRO A 47 12.15 4.27 24.18
C PRO A 47 11.96 3.29 23.02
N GLN A 48 12.77 2.22 22.99
CA GLN A 48 12.75 1.21 21.92
C GLN A 48 11.35 0.65 21.65
N SER A 49 10.55 0.45 22.70
CA SER A 49 9.17 -0.01 22.60
C SER A 49 8.26 0.97 21.84
N LEU A 50 8.42 2.28 22.08
CA LEU A 50 7.64 3.31 21.41
C LEU A 50 8.08 3.44 19.94
N THR A 51 9.39 3.42 19.68
CA THR A 51 9.95 3.41 18.32
C THR A 51 9.46 2.22 17.51
N LEU A 52 9.43 1.02 18.11
CA LEU A 52 8.92 -0.19 17.47
C LEU A 52 7.44 -0.05 17.10
N VAL A 53 6.59 0.37 18.05
CA VAL A 53 5.14 0.53 17.82
C VAL A 53 4.87 1.57 16.75
N THR A 54 5.54 2.73 16.80
CA THR A 54 5.36 3.81 15.82
C THR A 54 5.78 3.36 14.42
N LEU A 55 6.94 2.73 14.27
CA LEU A 55 7.47 2.33 12.97
C LEU A 55 6.71 1.15 12.36
N THR A 56 6.32 0.17 13.16
CA THR A 56 5.52 -0.97 12.67
C THR A 56 4.12 -0.52 12.25
N SER A 57 3.49 0.38 13.01
CA SER A 57 2.19 0.94 12.64
C SER A 57 2.26 1.77 11.36
N PHE A 58 3.26 2.66 11.24
CA PHE A 58 3.45 3.47 10.05
C PHE A 58 3.82 2.61 8.83
N GLY A 59 4.69 1.61 9.01
CA GLY A 59 5.05 0.64 7.98
C GLY A 59 3.84 -0.15 7.48
N GLY A 60 2.94 -0.57 8.38
CA GLY A 60 1.68 -1.23 8.02
C GLY A 60 0.76 -0.34 7.19
N VAL A 61 0.61 0.94 7.56
CA VAL A 61 -0.16 1.93 6.79
C VAL A 61 0.43 2.13 5.40
N LEU A 62 1.75 2.33 5.30
CA LEU A 62 2.43 2.49 4.01
C LEU A 62 2.29 1.25 3.12
N PHE A 63 2.41 0.05 3.69
CA PHE A 63 2.23 -1.19 2.94
C PHE A 63 0.80 -1.34 2.42
N PHE A 64 -0.20 -0.95 3.21
CA PHE A 64 -1.58 -0.96 2.74
C PHE A 64 -1.83 0.07 1.63
N ILE A 65 -1.31 1.29 1.76
CA ILE A 65 -1.37 2.32 0.70
C ILE A 65 -0.71 1.78 -0.57
N TYR A 66 0.42 1.10 -0.44
CA TYR A 66 1.09 0.43 -1.56
C TYR A 66 0.20 -0.60 -2.26
N LEU A 67 -0.39 -1.54 -1.51
CA LEU A 67 -1.32 -2.53 -2.07
C LEU A 67 -2.52 -1.86 -2.77
N LEU A 68 -3.04 -0.79 -2.18
CA LEU A 68 -4.10 -0.02 -2.80
C LEU A 68 -3.63 0.60 -4.12
N LEU A 69 -2.49 1.29 -4.14
CA LEU A 69 -1.98 1.95 -5.34
C LEU A 69 -1.72 0.95 -6.48
N ILE A 70 -1.06 -0.18 -6.23
CA ILE A 70 -0.75 -1.14 -7.29
C ILE A 70 -2.00 -1.82 -7.88
N THR A 71 -3.08 -1.94 -7.09
CA THR A 71 -4.36 -2.47 -7.57
C THR A 71 -5.14 -1.44 -8.39
N LEU A 72 -5.07 -0.17 -8.01
CA LEU A 72 -5.78 0.93 -8.67
C LEU A 72 -5.10 1.40 -9.96
N LEU A 73 -3.77 1.43 -9.97
CA LEU A 73 -2.97 1.88 -11.10
C LEU A 73 -3.21 1.06 -12.36
N SER A 74 -3.24 1.76 -13.51
CA SER A 74 -3.34 1.14 -14.84
C SER A 74 -2.22 0.13 -15.05
N ARG A 75 -2.49 -0.90 -15.86
CA ARG A 75 -1.49 -1.90 -16.26
C ARG A 75 -0.33 -1.27 -17.04
N GLU A 76 -0.59 -0.18 -17.76
CA GLU A 76 0.42 0.56 -18.51
C GLU A 76 1.45 1.26 -17.62
N LEU A 77 1.16 1.37 -16.32
CA LEU A 77 2.01 1.99 -15.31
C LEU A 77 2.80 0.93 -14.52
N ILE A 78 3.21 -0.17 -15.16
CA ILE A 78 3.96 -1.24 -14.48
C ILE A 78 5.27 -0.74 -13.87
N THR A 79 5.99 0.16 -14.53
CA THR A 79 7.22 0.77 -14.02
C THR A 79 6.97 1.57 -12.74
N LEU A 80 5.83 2.27 -12.65
CA LEU A 80 5.40 2.98 -11.44
C LEU A 80 5.11 2.00 -10.30
N LYS A 81 4.44 0.87 -10.59
CA LYS A 81 4.19 -0.19 -9.60
C LYS A 81 5.48 -0.79 -9.07
N ILE A 82 6.42 -1.12 -9.96
CA ILE A 82 7.77 -1.60 -9.59
C ILE A 82 8.48 -0.59 -8.70
N GLY A 83 8.48 0.70 -9.09
CA GLY A 83 9.07 1.78 -8.29
C GLY A 83 8.47 1.89 -6.89
N LEU A 84 7.13 1.80 -6.78
CA LEU A 84 6.43 1.74 -5.49
C LEU A 84 6.82 0.50 -4.66
N GLY A 85 6.98 -0.66 -5.31
CA GLY A 85 7.42 -1.89 -4.65
C GLY A 85 8.82 -1.78 -4.08
N MET A 86 9.76 -1.19 -4.83
CA MET A 86 11.14 -0.94 -4.36
C MET A 86 11.18 0.07 -3.20
N LEU A 87 10.44 1.18 -3.32
CA LEU A 87 10.35 2.21 -2.29
C LEU A 87 9.86 1.62 -0.96
N ILE A 88 8.74 0.88 -1.00
CA ILE A 88 8.11 0.31 0.19
C ILE A 88 8.91 -0.88 0.72
N GLY A 89 9.57 -1.65 -0.16
CA GLY A 89 10.48 -2.71 0.23
C GLY A 89 11.67 -2.18 1.03
N GLY A 90 12.27 -1.07 0.58
CA GLY A 90 13.35 -0.41 1.31
C GLY A 90 12.89 0.20 2.64
N VAL A 91 11.70 0.81 2.69
CA VAL A 91 11.14 1.31 3.96
C VAL A 91 10.92 0.17 4.96
N LEU A 92 10.29 -0.93 4.53
CA LEU A 92 10.01 -2.05 5.42
C LEU A 92 11.27 -2.82 5.84
N GLY A 93 12.29 -2.96 4.99
CA GLY A 93 13.59 -3.54 5.38
C GLY A 93 14.20 -2.78 6.57
N ASN A 94 14.21 -1.44 6.49
CA ASN A 94 14.67 -0.57 7.56
C ASN A 94 13.78 -0.56 8.82
N VAL A 95 12.49 -0.89 8.70
CA VAL A 95 11.59 -1.09 9.86
C VAL A 95 11.89 -2.41 10.55
N VAL A 96 12.12 -3.49 9.79
CA VAL A 96 12.44 -4.81 10.37
C VAL A 96 13.77 -4.79 11.11
N ASP A 97 14.78 -4.13 10.55
CA ASP A 97 16.05 -3.95 11.26
C ASP A 97 15.89 -3.28 12.62
N ARG A 98 15.10 -2.20 12.67
CA ARG A 98 14.84 -1.49 13.92
C ARG A 98 14.07 -2.34 14.92
N ALA A 99 13.24 -3.28 14.42
CA ALA A 99 12.56 -4.24 15.27
C ALA A 99 13.51 -5.30 15.87
N LEU A 100 14.52 -5.73 15.11
CA LEU A 100 15.45 -6.79 15.53
C LEU A 100 16.67 -6.27 16.30
N HIS A 101 17.23 -5.14 15.85
CA HIS A 101 18.56 -4.65 16.27
C HIS A 101 18.52 -3.25 16.91
N ALA A 102 17.34 -2.68 17.13
CA ALA A 102 17.15 -1.32 17.65
C ALA A 102 17.80 -0.19 16.82
N GLY A 103 18.16 -0.49 15.56
CA GLY A 103 18.80 0.43 14.62
C GLY A 103 18.95 -0.22 13.25
N THR A 104 19.31 0.56 12.23
CA THR A 104 19.64 0.04 10.88
C THR A 104 21.13 -0.21 10.74
N LEU A 105 21.49 -1.28 10.04
CA LEU A 105 22.87 -1.59 9.71
C LEU A 105 23.27 -0.88 8.42
N ASP A 106 24.15 0.11 8.52
CA ASP A 106 24.69 0.86 7.39
C ASP A 106 26.15 0.41 7.16
N PHE A 107 26.48 0.00 5.94
CA PHE A 107 27.80 -0.59 5.63
C PHE A 107 28.31 -0.28 4.20
N ILE A 108 27.56 0.48 3.41
CA ILE A 108 27.97 0.89 2.05
C ILE A 108 28.54 2.31 2.14
N PRO A 109 29.87 2.48 2.15
CA PRO A 109 30.47 3.81 2.22
C PRO A 109 30.33 4.54 0.88
N PHE A 110 29.86 5.78 0.94
CA PHE A 110 29.81 6.70 -0.18
C PHE A 110 30.57 7.98 0.20
N VAL A 111 31.68 8.21 -0.50
CA VAL A 111 32.56 9.36 -0.24
C VAL A 111 32.25 10.44 -1.25
N PHE A 112 31.66 11.56 -0.80
CA PHE A 112 31.45 12.73 -1.64
C PHE A 112 32.55 13.77 -1.41
N ASN A 113 33.31 14.04 -2.46
CA ASN A 113 34.32 15.11 -2.54
C ASN A 113 35.33 15.13 -1.37
N HIS A 114 35.76 13.95 -0.91
CA HIS A 114 36.74 13.71 0.16
C HIS A 114 36.46 14.39 1.53
N LYS A 115 35.28 14.99 1.72
CA LYS A 115 34.90 15.74 2.93
C LYS A 115 33.71 15.14 3.67
N VAL A 116 32.84 14.42 2.97
CA VAL A 116 31.64 13.83 3.56
C VAL A 116 31.61 12.34 3.24
N VAL A 117 31.71 11.51 4.27
CA VAL A 117 31.48 10.07 4.19
C VAL A 117 30.05 9.83 4.65
N MET A 118 29.19 9.41 3.73
CA MET A 118 27.86 8.92 4.06
C MET A 118 27.89 7.40 3.98
N VAL A 119 27.29 6.72 4.95
CA VAL A 119 27.18 5.26 4.94
C VAL A 119 25.71 4.92 4.74
N PHE A 120 25.43 4.03 3.79
CA PHE A 120 24.08 3.64 3.42
C PHE A 120 23.87 2.14 3.55
N ASN A 121 22.62 1.73 3.43
CA ASN A 121 22.23 0.33 3.34
C ASN A 121 21.53 0.02 2.00
N PRO A 122 21.36 -1.27 1.64
CA PRO A 122 20.64 -1.66 0.42
C PRO A 122 19.19 -1.15 0.39
N ALA A 123 18.51 -1.10 1.52
CA ALA A 123 17.18 -0.52 1.66
C ALA A 123 17.12 0.95 1.17
N ASP A 124 18.11 1.78 1.50
CA ASP A 124 18.20 3.18 1.06
C ASP A 124 18.40 3.27 -0.46
N LEU A 125 19.22 2.37 -1.03
CA LEU A 125 19.39 2.27 -2.49
C LEU A 125 18.07 1.90 -3.19
N PHE A 126 17.31 0.95 -2.63
CA PHE A 126 15.99 0.61 -3.17
C PHE A 126 15.01 1.78 -3.09
N GLN A 127 15.06 2.59 -2.04
CA GLN A 127 14.26 3.80 -1.92
C GLN A 127 14.63 4.83 -2.98
N TRP A 128 15.92 5.06 -3.23
CA TRP A 128 16.36 6.01 -4.26
C TRP A 128 15.99 5.56 -5.67
N VAL A 129 16.28 4.31 -6.01
CA VAL A 129 15.95 3.75 -7.33
C VAL A 129 14.43 3.70 -7.51
N GLY A 130 13.68 3.27 -6.49
CA GLY A 130 12.22 3.25 -6.52
C GLY A 130 11.63 4.65 -6.73
N THR A 131 12.13 5.64 -6.00
CA THR A 131 11.72 7.05 -6.15
C THR A 131 12.06 7.58 -7.54
N ALA A 132 13.25 7.32 -8.05
CA ALA A 132 13.64 7.73 -9.40
C ALA A 132 12.71 7.12 -10.47
N LEU A 133 12.38 5.83 -10.35
CA LEU A 133 11.43 5.16 -11.25
C LEU A 133 10.03 5.77 -11.18
N ILE A 134 9.56 6.10 -9.97
CA ILE A 134 8.26 6.77 -9.76
C ILE A 134 8.26 8.12 -10.47
N VAL A 135 9.25 8.97 -10.19
CA VAL A 135 9.36 10.32 -10.75
C VAL A 135 9.47 10.27 -12.28
N LEU A 136 10.36 9.44 -12.81
CA LEU A 136 10.52 9.26 -14.26
C LEU A 136 9.23 8.79 -14.92
N THR A 137 8.51 7.85 -14.29
CA THR A 137 7.24 7.36 -14.86
C THR A 137 6.17 8.44 -14.83
N ILE A 138 6.12 9.28 -13.81
CA ILE A 138 5.17 10.41 -13.73
C ILE A 138 5.39 11.37 -14.90
N PHE A 139 6.64 11.73 -15.22
CA PHE A 139 6.95 12.61 -16.35
C PHE A 139 6.71 11.93 -17.71
N LEU A 140 7.13 10.67 -17.88
CA LEU A 140 7.02 9.98 -19.18
C LEU A 140 5.59 9.53 -19.52
N LYS A 141 4.75 9.33 -18.51
CA LYS A 141 3.37 8.83 -18.65
C LYS A 141 2.33 9.87 -18.20
N GLU A 142 2.69 11.16 -18.25
CA GLU A 142 1.85 12.28 -17.81
C GLU A 142 0.42 12.19 -18.36
N LYS A 143 0.26 11.98 -19.67
CA LYS A 143 -1.08 11.89 -20.30
C LYS A 143 -1.93 10.74 -19.75
N ILE A 144 -1.31 9.59 -19.47
CA ILE A 144 -2.02 8.42 -18.89
C ILE A 144 -2.38 8.65 -17.43
N ILE A 145 -1.58 9.44 -16.70
CA ILE A 145 -1.77 9.71 -15.27
C ILE A 145 -2.80 10.83 -15.06
N TRP A 146 -2.64 11.95 -15.75
CA TRP A 146 -3.40 13.18 -15.54
C TRP A 146 -4.61 13.33 -16.47
N TYR A 147 -4.52 12.83 -17.71
CA TYR A 147 -5.57 12.93 -18.72
C TYR A 147 -5.95 11.58 -19.36
N PRO A 148 -6.25 10.54 -18.57
CA PRO A 148 -6.63 9.26 -19.17
C PRO A 148 -7.99 9.38 -19.85
N ASP A 149 -8.03 9.06 -21.15
CA ASP A 149 -9.19 9.14 -22.05
C ASP A 149 -10.42 8.30 -21.61
N ASN A 150 -10.36 7.61 -20.46
CA ASN A 150 -11.42 6.73 -19.93
C ASN A 150 -11.47 6.66 -18.39
N GLN A 151 -11.10 7.73 -17.68
CA GLN A 151 -11.15 7.71 -16.20
C GLN A 151 -12.57 7.44 -15.68
N ARG A 152 -12.68 6.67 -14.60
CA ARG A 152 -13.93 6.59 -13.84
C ARG A 152 -14.02 7.86 -13.02
N GLY A 153 -15.04 8.67 -13.25
CA GLY A 153 -15.33 9.81 -12.40
C GLY A 153 -15.40 9.40 -10.92
N PHE A 154 -15.16 10.34 -10.02
CA PHE A 154 -15.25 10.09 -8.58
C PHE A 154 -16.66 9.64 -8.14
N GLY A 155 -17.69 9.90 -8.96
CA GLY A 155 -19.07 9.48 -8.73
C GLY A 155 -19.27 7.99 -8.43
N LEU A 156 -20.30 7.73 -7.62
CA LEU A 156 -20.82 6.38 -7.34
C LEU A 156 -21.70 5.95 -8.51
N ILE A 157 -21.54 4.72 -8.98
CA ILE A 157 -22.32 4.17 -10.11
C ILE A 157 -23.53 3.41 -9.58
N ASN A 158 -23.32 2.59 -8.54
CA ASN A 158 -24.38 1.91 -7.80
C ASN A 158 -24.07 2.03 -6.30
N PRO A 159 -24.50 3.14 -5.65
CA PRO A 159 -24.07 3.47 -4.29
C PRO A 159 -24.42 2.38 -3.28
N LYS A 160 -25.56 1.69 -3.43
CA LYS A 160 -25.99 0.64 -2.50
C LYS A 160 -25.00 -0.52 -2.45
N GLU A 161 -24.67 -1.10 -3.60
CA GLU A 161 -23.73 -2.24 -3.67
C GLU A 161 -22.29 -1.84 -3.35
N GLN A 162 -21.88 -0.64 -3.76
CA GLN A 162 -20.53 -0.14 -3.47
C GLN A 162 -20.33 0.14 -1.97
N ILE A 163 -21.30 0.74 -1.30
CA ILE A 163 -21.27 0.96 0.16
C ILE A 163 -21.29 -0.37 0.89
N LYS A 164 -22.13 -1.33 0.48
CA LYS A 164 -22.19 -2.66 1.10
C LYS A 164 -20.86 -3.40 0.99
N PHE A 165 -20.19 -3.33 -0.17
CA PHE A 165 -18.85 -3.89 -0.35
C PHE A 165 -17.81 -3.16 0.52
N ALA A 166 -17.83 -1.83 0.52
CA ALA A 166 -16.91 -1.01 1.31
C ALA A 166 -17.06 -1.24 2.83
N LEU A 167 -18.29 -1.39 3.33
CA LEU A 167 -18.57 -1.73 4.72
C LEU A 167 -18.02 -3.11 5.10
N LYS A 168 -18.19 -4.12 4.25
CA LYS A 168 -17.59 -5.45 4.49
C LYS A 168 -16.07 -5.37 4.59
N PHE A 169 -15.45 -4.60 3.69
CA PHE A 169 -14.00 -4.43 3.66
C PHE A 169 -13.48 -3.64 4.88
N SER A 170 -14.19 -2.57 5.26
CA SER A 170 -13.96 -1.80 6.49
C SER A 170 -14.14 -2.64 7.76
N PHE A 171 -15.12 -3.55 7.80
CA PHE A 171 -15.32 -4.45 8.93
C PHE A 171 -14.16 -5.43 9.12
N ILE A 172 -13.64 -6.00 8.02
CA ILE A 172 -12.43 -6.85 8.05
C ILE A 172 -11.23 -6.05 8.54
N SER A 173 -11.06 -4.83 8.03
CA SER A 173 -10.00 -3.90 8.45
C SER A 173 -10.09 -3.59 9.96
N LEU A 174 -11.28 -3.23 10.46
CA LEU A 174 -11.50 -2.96 11.89
C LEU A 174 -11.17 -4.18 12.75
N SER A 175 -11.64 -5.35 12.35
CA SER A 175 -11.39 -6.61 13.07
C SER A 175 -9.89 -6.90 13.16
N THR A 176 -9.15 -6.65 12.07
CA THR A 176 -7.69 -6.83 12.05
C THR A 176 -6.99 -5.82 12.96
N CYS A 177 -7.40 -4.54 12.93
CA CYS A 177 -6.88 -3.53 13.83
C CYS A 177 -7.14 -3.89 15.30
N LEU A 178 -8.33 -4.38 15.64
CA LEU A 178 -8.66 -4.82 17.01
C LEU A 178 -7.75 -5.96 17.47
N VAL A 179 -7.52 -6.97 16.62
CA VAL A 179 -6.61 -8.08 16.92
C VAL A 179 -5.19 -7.56 17.16
N LEU A 180 -4.67 -6.70 16.29
CA LEU A 180 -3.36 -6.07 16.48
C LEU A 180 -3.30 -5.17 17.73
N GLY A 181 -4.43 -4.53 18.07
CA GLY A 181 -4.58 -3.73 19.28
C GLY A 181 -4.42 -4.55 20.55
N ILE A 182 -5.00 -5.76 20.60
CA ILE A 182 -4.82 -6.69 21.72
C ILE A 182 -3.33 -7.00 21.92
N PHE A 183 -2.62 -7.39 20.84
CA PHE A 183 -1.18 -7.67 20.92
C PHE A 183 -0.36 -6.45 21.35
N SER A 184 -0.69 -5.28 20.83
CA SER A 184 0.02 -4.04 21.14
C SER A 184 -0.21 -3.62 22.60
N ILE A 185 -1.43 -3.79 23.13
CA ILE A 185 -1.74 -3.55 24.55
C ILE A 185 -1.02 -4.58 25.44
N SER A 186 -0.99 -5.85 25.06
CA SER A 186 -0.26 -6.89 25.80
C SER A 186 1.24 -6.56 25.88
N TYR A 187 1.85 -6.15 24.77
CA TYR A 187 3.26 -5.75 24.72
C TYR A 187 3.55 -4.50 25.55
N LEU A 188 2.68 -3.47 25.45
CA LEU A 188 2.80 -2.27 26.27
C LEU A 188 2.69 -2.61 27.76
N SER A 189 1.74 -3.45 28.13
CA SER A 189 1.52 -3.87 29.53
C SER A 189 2.71 -4.63 30.09
N LEU A 190 3.38 -5.45 29.27
CA LEU A 190 4.61 -6.14 29.63
C LEU A 190 5.75 -5.14 29.89
N THR A 191 5.96 -4.21 28.95
CA THR A 191 7.01 -3.20 29.02
C THR A 191 6.84 -2.27 30.23
N LEU A 192 5.59 -1.88 30.52
CA LEU A 192 5.28 -1.00 31.66
C LEU A 192 5.45 -1.70 33.01
N LYS A 193 5.31 -3.03 33.08
CA LYS A 193 5.61 -3.79 34.30
C LYS A 193 7.10 -3.87 34.58
N GLU A 194 7.94 -3.89 33.55
CA GLU A 194 9.40 -3.88 33.68
C GLU A 194 9.93 -2.49 34.05
N SER A 195 9.25 -1.41 33.64
CA SER A 195 9.55 -0.04 34.05
C SER A 195 8.99 0.23 35.45
N GLN A 196 9.86 0.38 36.46
CA GLN A 196 9.50 0.61 37.87
C GLN A 196 8.54 1.80 38.13
N ASN A 197 8.33 2.69 37.17
CA ASN A 197 7.29 3.74 37.18
C ASN A 197 6.52 3.77 35.84
N PRO A 198 5.26 3.28 35.79
CA PRO A 198 4.43 3.44 34.60
C PRO A 198 3.95 4.90 34.49
N ASN A 199 4.47 5.63 33.51
CA ASN A 199 4.00 6.99 33.24
C ASN A 199 2.61 6.92 32.61
N GLN A 200 1.58 7.34 33.34
CA GLN A 200 0.17 7.33 32.90
C GLN A 200 -0.03 8.08 31.57
N SER A 201 0.78 9.10 31.30
CA SER A 201 0.77 9.83 30.03
C SER A 201 1.14 8.95 28.83
N THR A 202 2.06 7.99 28.99
CA THR A 202 2.48 7.06 27.92
C THR A 202 1.36 6.10 27.54
N ILE A 203 0.59 5.61 28.52
CA ILE A 203 -0.58 4.75 28.29
C ILE A 203 -1.66 5.50 27.50
N ILE A 204 -1.95 6.74 27.93
CA ILE A 204 -2.93 7.60 27.26
C ILE A 204 -2.49 7.93 25.83
N ALA A 205 -1.22 8.32 25.64
CA ALA A 205 -0.67 8.63 24.33
C ALA A 205 -0.72 7.43 23.38
N PHE A 206 -0.43 6.23 23.88
CA PHE A 206 -0.56 5.00 23.11
C PHE A 206 -2.02 4.74 22.71
N GLY A 207 -2.96 4.84 23.65
CA GLY A 207 -4.39 4.62 23.38
C GLY A 207 -4.94 5.59 22.32
N VAL A 208 -4.60 6.87 22.45
CA VAL A 208 -4.98 7.91 21.47
C VAL A 208 -4.36 7.63 20.10
N SER A 209 -3.07 7.28 20.04
CA SER A 209 -2.37 6.98 18.79
C SER A 209 -2.96 5.76 18.09
N PHE A 210 -3.22 4.68 18.85
CA PHE A 210 -3.83 3.46 18.33
C PHE A 210 -5.23 3.72 17.77
N LEU A 211 -6.05 4.49 18.50
CA LEU A 211 -7.39 4.87 18.04
C LEU A 211 -7.32 5.71 16.76
N ALA A 212 -6.45 6.71 16.72
CA ALA A 212 -6.27 7.58 15.55
C ALA A 212 -5.84 6.78 14.31
N ILE A 213 -4.86 5.89 14.46
CA ILE A 213 -4.38 5.02 13.38
C ILE A 213 -5.49 4.06 12.93
N THR A 214 -6.23 3.48 13.87
CA THR A 214 -7.35 2.57 13.56
C THR A 214 -8.44 3.28 12.75
N VAL A 215 -8.85 4.47 13.19
CA VAL A 215 -9.86 5.29 12.47
C VAL A 215 -9.36 5.65 11.08
N PHE A 216 -8.13 6.16 10.98
CA PHE A 216 -7.52 6.52 9.69
C PHE A 216 -7.47 5.32 8.73
N PHE A 217 -6.98 4.17 9.20
CA PHE A 217 -6.86 2.97 8.40
C PHE A 217 -8.23 2.43 7.96
N ASN A 218 -9.24 2.55 8.82
CA ASN A 218 -10.58 2.12 8.51
C ASN A 218 -11.25 3.01 7.44
N ILE A 219 -11.08 4.33 7.53
CA ILE A 219 -11.52 5.29 6.50
C ILE A 219 -10.84 4.96 5.17
N LEU A 220 -9.53 4.76 5.18
CA LEU A 220 -8.78 4.43 3.97
C LEU A 220 -9.23 3.09 3.36
N SER A 221 -9.51 2.10 4.21
CA SER A 221 -10.07 0.81 3.78
C SER A 221 -11.47 0.97 3.18
N PHE A 222 -12.33 1.77 3.79
CA PHE A 222 -13.66 2.04 3.25
C PHE A 222 -13.59 2.69 1.86
N ILE A 223 -12.75 3.72 1.70
CA ILE A 223 -12.50 4.38 0.41
C ILE A 223 -11.96 3.35 -0.60
N ALA A 224 -10.98 2.52 -0.20
CA ALA A 224 -10.45 1.46 -1.04
C ALA A 224 -11.55 0.50 -1.52
N GLY A 225 -12.46 0.09 -0.64
CA GLY A 225 -13.61 -0.74 -0.98
C GLY A 225 -14.55 -0.10 -2.00
N ILE A 226 -14.81 1.21 -1.87
CA ILE A 226 -15.60 1.96 -2.87
C ILE A 226 -14.90 1.96 -4.22
N VAL A 227 -13.60 2.24 -4.25
CA VAL A 227 -12.85 2.34 -5.52
C VAL A 227 -12.73 0.96 -6.18
N LEU A 228 -12.45 -0.08 -5.42
CA LEU A 228 -12.30 -1.44 -5.94
C LEU A 228 -13.63 -2.00 -6.47
N SER A 229 -14.73 -1.76 -5.75
CA SER A 229 -16.07 -2.20 -6.16
C SER A 229 -16.52 -1.59 -7.49
N LYS A 230 -15.98 -0.44 -7.92
CA LYS A 230 -16.28 0.13 -9.25
C LYS A 230 -15.96 -0.85 -10.39
N ARG A 231 -14.96 -1.75 -10.23
CA ARG A 231 -14.61 -2.74 -11.27
C ARG A 231 -15.67 -3.84 -11.43
N THR A 232 -16.50 -4.05 -10.42
CA THR A 232 -17.54 -5.07 -10.39
C THR A 232 -18.93 -4.46 -10.61
N ALA A 233 -19.23 -3.37 -9.91
CA ALA A 233 -20.54 -2.72 -9.95
C ALA A 233 -20.80 -1.95 -11.26
N GLY A 234 -19.75 -1.35 -11.85
CA GLY A 234 -19.89 -0.59 -13.10
C GLY A 234 -20.40 -1.43 -14.28
N PRO A 235 -19.77 -2.58 -14.58
CA PRO A 235 -20.19 -3.48 -15.65
C PRO A 235 -21.60 -4.03 -15.47
N LEU A 236 -21.95 -4.43 -14.24
CA LEU A 236 -23.28 -4.93 -13.93
C LEU A 236 -24.36 -3.87 -14.15
N TYR A 237 -24.13 -2.64 -13.67
CA TYR A 237 -25.05 -1.52 -13.88
C TYR A 237 -25.16 -1.10 -15.35
N ALA A 238 -24.05 -1.14 -16.09
CA ALA A 238 -24.06 -0.86 -17.53
C ALA A 238 -24.85 -1.93 -18.30
N PHE A 239 -24.72 -3.19 -17.90
CA PHE A 239 -25.49 -4.30 -18.47
C PHE A 239 -26.98 -4.20 -18.14
N GLU A 240 -27.34 -3.86 -16.89
CA GLU A 240 -28.73 -3.61 -16.48
C GLU A 240 -29.38 -2.52 -17.34
N LYS A 241 -28.72 -1.35 -17.47
CA LYS A 241 -29.17 -0.28 -18.36
C LYS A 241 -29.26 -0.67 -19.83
N TYR A 242 -28.34 -1.52 -20.28
CA TYR A 242 -28.37 -2.04 -21.64
C TYR A 242 -29.62 -2.89 -21.87
N VAL A 243 -29.97 -3.77 -20.93
CA VAL A 243 -31.18 -4.59 -21.02
C VAL A 243 -32.45 -3.72 -20.98
N GLU A 244 -32.52 -2.73 -20.09
CA GLU A 244 -33.63 -1.76 -20.04
C GLU A 244 -33.80 -1.01 -21.37
N ALA A 245 -32.70 -0.52 -21.95
CA ALA A 245 -32.72 0.17 -23.24
C ALA A 245 -33.16 -0.76 -24.38
N LEU A 246 -32.72 -2.02 -24.37
CA LEU A 246 -33.11 -3.03 -25.35
C LEU A 246 -34.60 -3.35 -25.26
N LEU A 247 -35.16 -3.45 -24.04
CA LEU A 247 -36.60 -3.63 -23.79
C LEU A 247 -37.41 -2.40 -24.23
N ALA A 248 -36.83 -1.20 -24.17
CA ALA A 248 -37.43 0.03 -24.70
C ALA A 248 -37.31 0.16 -26.24
N GLY A 249 -36.69 -0.80 -26.91
CA GLY A 249 -36.50 -0.82 -28.36
C GLY A 249 -35.26 -0.07 -28.86
N GLU A 250 -34.38 0.42 -27.97
CA GLU A 250 -33.13 1.06 -28.36
C GLU A 250 -32.08 0.05 -28.82
N ARG A 251 -31.35 0.39 -29.88
CA ARG A 251 -30.26 -0.44 -30.44
C ARG A 251 -28.90 0.16 -30.10
N LYS A 252 -28.51 0.07 -28.84
CA LYS A 252 -27.15 0.45 -28.39
C LYS A 252 -26.24 -0.78 -28.37
N GLU A 253 -24.94 -0.58 -28.49
CA GLU A 253 -23.95 -1.63 -28.24
C GLU A 253 -23.37 -1.46 -26.85
N LEU A 254 -23.33 -2.54 -26.08
CA LEU A 254 -22.66 -2.55 -24.78
C LEU A 254 -21.16 -2.69 -25.00
N LYS A 255 -20.40 -1.67 -24.60
CA LYS A 255 -18.94 -1.71 -24.57
C LYS A 255 -18.45 -1.38 -23.17
N LEU A 256 -17.76 -2.31 -22.54
CA LEU A 256 -17.16 -2.24 -21.22
C LEU A 256 -15.68 -1.81 -21.32
N ARG A 257 -15.13 -1.30 -20.22
CA ARG A 257 -13.77 -0.75 -20.20
C ARG A 257 -12.72 -1.87 -20.10
N GLU A 258 -11.50 -1.61 -20.58
CA GLU A 258 -10.36 -2.56 -20.59
C GLU A 258 -9.97 -3.16 -19.20
N GLY A 259 -10.46 -2.61 -18.08
CA GLY A 259 -10.21 -3.09 -16.71
C GLY A 259 -11.46 -3.46 -15.90
N ASP A 260 -12.59 -3.62 -16.57
CA ASP A 260 -13.85 -4.05 -15.97
C ASP A 260 -13.86 -5.57 -15.71
N ASN A 261 -14.45 -5.98 -14.58
CA ASN A 261 -14.80 -7.39 -14.38
C ASN A 261 -15.99 -7.74 -15.30
N TYR A 262 -16.22 -9.04 -15.52
CA TYR A 262 -17.35 -9.54 -16.33
C TYR A 262 -17.37 -9.01 -17.78
N LYS A 263 -16.21 -8.84 -18.44
CA LYS A 263 -16.14 -8.48 -19.86
C LYS A 263 -16.98 -9.39 -20.78
N HIS A 264 -17.21 -10.66 -20.40
CA HIS A 264 -18.08 -11.58 -21.14
C HIS A 264 -19.52 -11.08 -21.29
N LEU A 265 -19.96 -10.10 -20.48
CA LEU A 265 -21.28 -9.47 -20.63
C LEU A 265 -21.44 -8.75 -21.97
N GLU A 266 -20.36 -8.33 -22.64
CA GLU A 266 -20.42 -7.79 -24.00
C GLU A 266 -20.92 -8.86 -25.00
N GLU A 267 -20.42 -10.09 -24.87
CA GLU A 267 -20.84 -11.22 -25.71
C GLU A 267 -22.28 -11.63 -25.39
N VAL A 268 -22.63 -11.71 -24.10
CA VAL A 268 -24.01 -11.97 -23.67
C VAL A 268 -24.96 -10.91 -24.23
N ALA A 269 -24.59 -9.63 -24.15
CA ALA A 269 -25.36 -8.53 -24.71
C ALA A 269 -25.57 -8.67 -26.23
N ALA A 270 -24.52 -9.02 -26.98
CA ALA A 270 -24.60 -9.24 -28.41
C ALA A 270 -25.52 -10.41 -28.77
N ASN A 271 -25.41 -11.53 -28.04
CA ASN A 271 -26.27 -12.71 -28.23
C ASN A 271 -27.75 -12.38 -27.94
N LEU A 272 -28.02 -11.64 -26.87
CA LEU A 272 -29.37 -11.23 -26.49
C LEU A 272 -30.02 -10.34 -27.57
N ARG A 273 -29.24 -9.40 -28.14
CA ARG A 273 -29.68 -8.55 -29.25
C ARG A 273 -30.00 -9.36 -30.49
N ASN A 274 -29.18 -10.34 -30.83
CA ASN A 274 -29.40 -11.17 -32.01
C ASN A 274 -30.67 -12.02 -31.87
N HIS A 275 -30.93 -12.56 -30.67
CA HIS A 275 -32.12 -13.37 -30.40
C HIS A 275 -33.43 -12.57 -30.41
N LEU A 276 -33.42 -11.31 -29.96
CA LEU A 276 -34.60 -10.44 -30.01
C LEU A 276 -34.85 -9.83 -31.40
N ASN A 277 -33.90 -9.96 -32.33
CA ASN A 277 -34.03 -9.54 -33.73
C ASN A 277 -34.51 -10.69 -34.65
N THR A 278 -34.71 -11.90 -34.14
CA THR A 278 -35.41 -13.02 -34.79
C THR A 278 -36.84 -13.10 -34.31
#